data_AF-A0A1W9TJU3-F1
#
_entry.id   AF-A0A1W9TJU3-F1
#
_cell.length_a   1.000
_cell.length_b   1.000
_cell.length_c   1.000
_cell.angle_alpha   90.00
_cell.angle_beta   90.00
_cell.angle_gamma   90.00
#
_symmetry.space_group_name_H-M   'P 1'
#
loop_
_entity.id
_entity.type
_entity.pdbx_description
1 polymer ?
#
loop_
_entity_poly.entity_id
_entity_poly.type
_entity_poly.pdbx_seq_one_letter_code
_entity_poly.pdbx_strand_id
1 'polypeptide(L)'
;LMSDGGINLYPGVEEKISIINNAVKVAHALNNNKPKVALLAAVEVVNPKMPATVDANIITERYKKNQIDDCIVEGPLAFDGAVSKMAAKAKGIKSEVGGDADVLIVPNIEAGNIFGKALTYYCNYRVTHVVMGAKVPIIIASRVDTAETKMLSIALGVLSSQ
;
A
#
# COMPACT_ATOMS: atom_id res chain seq x y z
N LEU A 1 -1.28 -1.63 6.02
CA LEU A 1 -2.17 -0.91 5.07
C LEU A 1 -1.91 -1.41 3.65
N MET A 2 -2.89 -1.33 2.75
CA MET A 2 -2.71 -1.63 1.32
C MET A 2 -3.42 -0.56 0.49
N SER A 3 -2.80 -0.09 -0.60
CA SER A 3 -3.41 0.89 -1.52
C SER A 3 -2.84 0.76 -2.94
N ASP A 4 -3.58 0.97 -4.03
CA ASP A 4 -5.01 1.16 -4.13
C ASP A 4 -5.68 -0.07 -4.79
N GLY A 5 -6.81 -0.51 -4.24
CA GLY A 5 -7.61 -1.62 -4.76
C GLY A 5 -9.06 -1.26 -5.09
N GLY A 6 -9.41 0.04 -5.14
CA GLY A 6 -10.78 0.50 -5.25
C GLY A 6 -11.06 1.72 -6.12
N ILE A 7 -10.06 2.55 -6.47
CA ILE A 7 -10.30 3.79 -7.25
C ILE A 7 -9.45 3.86 -8.52
N ASN A 8 -8.13 3.83 -8.39
CA ASN A 8 -7.22 4.08 -9.50
C ASN A 8 -6.96 2.79 -10.29
N LEU A 9 -7.41 2.73 -11.55
CA LEU A 9 -7.30 1.54 -12.40
C LEU A 9 -5.84 1.13 -12.65
N TYR A 10 -5.08 2.01 -13.32
CA TYR A 10 -3.68 1.79 -13.68
C TYR A 10 -2.87 3.05 -13.34
N PRO A 11 -2.58 3.30 -12.05
CA PRO A 11 -1.87 4.51 -11.65
C PRO A 11 -0.44 4.50 -12.19
N GLY A 12 0.00 5.62 -12.76
CA GLY A 12 1.38 5.87 -13.11
C GLY A 12 2.21 6.34 -11.92
N VAL A 13 3.41 6.85 -12.17
CA VAL A 13 4.34 7.28 -11.12
C VAL A 13 3.74 8.39 -10.25
N GLU A 14 3.17 9.44 -10.84
CA GLU A 14 2.64 10.57 -10.08
C GLU A 14 1.37 10.21 -9.29
N GLU A 15 0.48 9.39 -9.86
CA GLU A 15 -0.67 8.88 -9.12
C GLU A 15 -0.22 7.97 -7.97
N LYS A 16 0.77 7.10 -8.18
CA LYS A 16 1.34 6.26 -7.11
C LYS A 16 1.95 7.08 -5.99
N ILE A 17 2.66 8.17 -6.27
CA ILE A 17 3.16 9.09 -5.24
C ILE A 17 2.01 9.71 -4.45
N SER A 18 0.94 10.12 -5.12
CA SER A 18 -0.26 10.63 -4.46
C SER A 18 -0.94 9.57 -3.58
N ILE A 19 -0.99 8.31 -4.05
CA ILE A 19 -1.49 7.16 -3.29
C ILE A 19 -0.61 6.91 -2.05
N ILE A 20 0.71 6.96 -2.18
CA ILE A 20 1.66 6.82 -1.06
C ILE A 20 1.39 7.89 -0.01
N ASN A 21 1.34 9.16 -0.40
CA ASN A 21 1.10 10.27 0.52
C ASN A 21 -0.22 10.11 1.28
N ASN A 22 -1.27 9.67 0.60
CA ASN A 22 -2.55 9.36 1.22
C ASN A 22 -2.47 8.19 2.21
N ALA A 23 -1.77 7.12 1.84
CA ALA A 23 -1.58 5.96 2.72
C ALA A 23 -0.71 6.29 3.95
N VAL A 24 0.31 7.13 3.78
CA VAL A 24 1.18 7.62 4.86
C VAL A 24 0.39 8.44 5.88
N LYS A 25 -0.51 9.33 5.43
CA LYS A 25 -1.43 10.05 6.33
C LYS A 25 -2.27 9.11 7.19
N VAL A 26 -2.79 8.02 6.59
CA VAL A 26 -3.55 7.00 7.34
C VAL A 26 -2.64 6.26 8.32
N ALA A 27 -1.39 5.93 7.93
CA ALA A 27 -0.44 5.29 8.83
C ALA A 27 -0.11 6.17 10.04
N HIS A 28 0.10 7.47 9.82
CA HIS A 28 0.33 8.47 10.86
C HIS A 28 -0.86 8.57 11.82
N ALA A 29 -2.09 8.62 11.29
CA ALA A 29 -3.32 8.59 12.08
C ALA A 29 -3.47 7.32 12.94
N LEU A 30 -2.78 6.24 12.57
CA LEU A 30 -2.67 4.99 13.33
C LEU A 30 -1.40 4.92 14.20
N ASN A 31 -0.79 6.07 14.50
CA ASN A 31 0.41 6.24 15.33
C ASN A 31 1.70 5.62 14.75
N ASN A 32 1.77 5.36 13.44
CA ASN A 32 3.03 5.02 12.78
C ASN A 32 3.65 6.27 12.15
N ASN A 33 4.57 6.92 12.86
CA ASN A 33 5.18 8.19 12.42
C ASN A 33 6.20 8.04 11.27
N LYS A 34 6.68 6.83 10.99
CA LYS A 34 7.68 6.59 9.93
C LYS A 34 7.36 5.27 9.20
N PRO A 35 6.23 5.21 8.48
CA PRO A 35 5.78 3.99 7.84
C PRO A 35 6.75 3.52 6.76
N LYS A 36 6.95 2.21 6.70
CA LYS A 36 7.70 1.51 5.66
C LYS A 36 6.76 1.13 4.52
N VAL A 37 6.99 1.69 3.35
CA VAL A 37 6.14 1.58 2.17
C VAL A 37 6.82 0.68 1.13
N ALA A 38 6.21 -0.46 0.83
CA ALA A 38 6.67 -1.37 -0.22
C ALA A 38 5.92 -1.11 -1.52
N LEU A 39 6.64 -0.87 -2.61
CA LEU A 39 6.09 -0.80 -3.96
C LEU A 39 6.08 -2.21 -4.56
N LEU A 40 4.90 -2.80 -4.68
CA LEU A 40 4.75 -4.19 -5.06
C LEU A 40 4.88 -4.40 -6.56
N ALA A 41 5.62 -5.44 -6.92
CA ALA A 41 5.68 -6.01 -8.26
C ALA A 41 5.77 -7.55 -8.17
N ALA A 42 5.84 -8.24 -9.29
CA ALA A 42 5.99 -9.71 -9.28
C ALA A 42 7.43 -10.16 -9.03
N VAL A 43 8.42 -9.28 -9.21
CA VAL A 43 9.85 -9.55 -9.07
C VAL A 43 10.57 -8.34 -8.47
N GLU A 44 11.74 -8.58 -7.86
CA GLU A 44 12.56 -7.55 -7.21
C GLU A 44 13.49 -6.81 -8.18
N VAL A 45 13.67 -7.32 -9.40
CA VAL A 45 14.57 -6.74 -10.40
C VAL A 45 13.77 -5.90 -11.39
N VAL A 46 14.29 -4.71 -11.71
CA VAL A 46 13.70 -3.83 -12.72
C VAL A 46 13.65 -4.52 -14.07
N ASN A 47 12.45 -4.66 -14.60
CA ASN A 47 12.20 -5.25 -15.91
C ASN A 47 11.41 -4.24 -16.76
N PRO A 48 11.99 -3.72 -17.87
CA PRO A 48 11.30 -2.78 -18.76
C PRO A 48 9.98 -3.30 -19.34
N LYS A 49 9.78 -4.63 -19.39
CA LYS A 49 8.52 -5.26 -19.83
C LYS A 49 7.47 -5.38 -18.71
N MET A 50 7.80 -4.95 -17.50
CA MET A 50 6.91 -4.96 -16.34
C MET A 50 6.84 -3.55 -15.75
N PRO A 51 5.88 -2.72 -16.20
CA PRO A 51 5.76 -1.31 -15.79
C PRO A 51 5.79 -1.10 -14.27
N ALA A 52 5.18 -2.00 -13.50
CA ALA A 52 5.22 -1.97 -12.03
C ALA A 52 6.64 -1.88 -11.45
N THR A 53 7.60 -2.59 -12.04
CA THR A 53 9.00 -2.56 -11.59
C THR A 53 9.72 -1.28 -11.98
N VAL A 54 9.37 -0.71 -13.13
CA VAL A 54 9.93 0.55 -13.63
C VAL A 54 9.42 1.71 -12.77
N ASP A 55 8.11 1.78 -12.54
CA ASP A 55 7.50 2.78 -11.69
C ASP A 55 8.06 2.71 -10.27
N ALA A 56 8.17 1.49 -9.72
CA ALA A 56 8.71 1.29 -8.38
C ALA A 56 10.15 1.79 -8.24
N ASN A 57 11.00 1.53 -9.24
CA ASN A 57 12.35 2.04 -9.28
C ASN A 57 12.40 3.58 -9.36
N ILE A 58 11.57 4.19 -10.22
CA ILE A 58 11.50 5.66 -10.33
C ILE A 58 11.12 6.29 -8.99
N ILE A 59 10.08 5.77 -8.33
CA ILE A 59 9.61 6.30 -7.04
C ILE A 59 10.67 6.11 -5.95
N THR A 60 11.31 4.93 -5.87
CA THR A 60 12.40 4.69 -4.91
C THR A 60 13.57 5.65 -5.12
N GLU A 61 13.93 5.95 -6.37
CA GLU A 61 14.98 6.94 -6.67
C GLU A 61 14.56 8.37 -6.32
N ARG A 62 13.27 8.72 -6.42
CA ARG A 62 12.75 10.01 -5.94
C ARG A 62 12.79 10.12 -4.42
N TYR A 63 12.43 9.05 -3.71
CA TYR A 63 12.58 8.97 -2.26
C TYR A 63 14.04 9.19 -1.83
N LYS A 64 15.01 8.50 -2.46
CA LYS A 64 16.45 8.68 -2.16
C LYS A 64 16.95 10.12 -2.42
N LYS A 65 16.26 10.87 -3.27
CA LYS A 65 16.54 12.29 -3.54
C LYS A 65 15.75 13.24 -2.63
N ASN A 66 15.11 12.74 -1.58
CA ASN A 66 14.27 13.49 -0.63
C ASN A 66 13.12 14.23 -1.33
N GLN A 67 12.49 13.59 -2.32
CA GLN A 67 11.28 14.11 -2.98
C GLN A 67 10.00 13.47 -2.44
N ILE A 68 10.14 12.48 -1.57
CA ILE A 68 9.06 11.82 -0.84
C ILE A 68 9.55 11.74 0.60
N ASP A 69 8.82 12.35 1.51
CA ASP A 69 9.20 12.49 2.91
C ASP A 69 8.23 11.70 3.81
N ASP A 70 8.43 11.77 5.13
CA ASP A 70 7.53 11.22 6.15
C ASP A 70 7.31 9.70 6.14
N CYS A 71 8.09 8.97 5.34
CA CYS A 71 8.05 7.52 5.22
C CYS A 71 9.38 6.98 4.67
N ILE A 72 9.53 5.65 4.66
CA ILE A 72 10.62 4.97 3.95
C ILE A 72 9.98 4.22 2.78
N VAL A 73 10.36 4.53 1.54
CA VAL A 73 9.76 3.90 0.35
C VAL A 73 10.80 3.10 -0.40
N GLU A 74 10.51 1.81 -0.61
CA GLU A 74 11.38 0.94 -1.41
C GLU A 74 10.59 -0.01 -2.30
N GLY A 75 11.20 -0.34 -3.43
CA GLY A 75 10.76 -1.37 -4.37
C GLY A 75 11.51 -1.31 -5.69
N PRO A 76 11.21 -2.22 -6.63
CA PRO A 76 10.13 -3.20 -6.55
C PRO A 76 10.38 -4.34 -5.55
N LEU A 77 9.31 -4.79 -4.89
CA LEU A 77 9.34 -5.96 -4.01
C LEU A 77 8.22 -6.92 -4.39
N ALA A 78 8.52 -8.22 -4.44
CA ALA A 78 7.46 -9.23 -4.42
C ALA A 78 6.78 -9.23 -3.04
N PHE A 79 5.52 -9.68 -3.00
CA PHE A 79 4.71 -9.65 -1.78
C PHE A 79 5.39 -10.35 -0.59
N ASP A 80 5.94 -11.55 -0.79
CA ASP A 80 6.66 -12.30 0.22
C ASP A 80 7.92 -11.56 0.72
N GLY A 81 8.66 -10.95 -0.22
CA GLY A 81 9.82 -10.11 0.09
C GLY A 81 9.46 -8.83 0.85
N ALA A 82 8.23 -8.33 0.74
CA ALA A 82 7.75 -7.16 1.48
C ALA A 82 7.32 -7.50 2.91
N VAL A 83 6.74 -8.69 3.15
CA VAL A 83 6.08 -9.01 4.45
C VAL A 83 6.78 -10.07 5.30
N SER A 84 7.74 -10.82 4.75
CA SER A 84 8.46 -11.88 5.49
C SER A 84 9.96 -11.65 5.55
N LYS A 85 10.49 -11.41 6.76
CA LYS A 85 11.94 -11.30 7.00
C LYS A 85 12.70 -12.55 6.55
N MET A 86 12.08 -13.72 6.67
CA MET A 86 12.66 -14.99 6.20
C MET A 86 12.78 -15.01 4.68
N ALA A 87 11.73 -14.64 3.95
CA ALA A 87 11.74 -14.59 2.49
C ALA A 87 12.71 -13.52 1.97
N ALA A 88 12.70 -12.33 2.59
CA ALA A 88 13.64 -11.26 2.28
C ALA A 88 15.10 -11.71 2.44
N LYS A 89 15.43 -12.39 3.56
CA LYS A 89 16.77 -12.95 3.79
C LYS A 89 17.13 -14.03 2.77
N ALA A 90 16.21 -14.96 2.48
CA ALA A 90 16.44 -16.03 1.52
C ALA A 90 16.69 -15.51 0.09
N LYS A 91 16.04 -14.41 -0.28
CA LYS A 91 16.22 -13.71 -1.56
C LYS A 91 17.38 -12.72 -1.57
N GLY A 92 18.07 -12.52 -0.44
CA GLY A 92 19.18 -11.57 -0.33
C GLY A 92 18.77 -10.10 -0.42
N ILE A 93 17.52 -9.78 -0.10
CA ILE A 93 16.98 -8.41 -0.13
C ILE A 93 17.63 -7.60 1.00
N LYS A 94 18.40 -6.56 0.64
CA LYS A 94 18.97 -5.58 1.56
C LYS A 94 18.13 -4.31 1.50
N SER A 95 17.17 -4.20 2.41
CA SER A 95 16.12 -3.17 2.40
C SER A 95 15.69 -2.86 3.83
N GLU A 96 15.36 -1.60 4.14
CA GLU A 96 14.74 -1.26 5.43
C GLU A 96 13.26 -1.66 5.48
N VAL A 97 12.64 -1.79 4.31
CA VAL A 97 11.22 -2.14 4.08
C VAL A 97 11.04 -3.65 3.93
N GLY A 98 12.00 -4.34 3.31
CA GLY A 98 11.94 -5.76 3.00
C GLY A 98 11.67 -6.63 4.24
N GLY A 99 10.57 -7.38 4.18
CA GLY A 99 10.11 -8.28 5.23
C GLY A 99 9.46 -7.58 6.44
N ASP A 100 9.25 -6.27 6.38
CA ASP A 100 8.82 -5.44 7.51
C ASP A 100 7.96 -4.25 7.02
N ALA A 101 7.24 -4.40 5.91
CA ALA A 101 6.45 -3.33 5.32
C ALA A 101 5.16 -3.03 6.12
N ASP A 102 4.90 -1.76 6.39
CA ASP A 102 3.67 -1.26 7.01
C ASP A 102 2.57 -0.95 5.97
N VAL A 103 2.99 -0.48 4.79
CA VAL A 103 2.12 -0.06 3.69
C VAL A 103 2.53 -0.80 2.42
N LEU A 104 1.55 -1.42 1.77
CA LEU A 104 1.73 -2.13 0.51
C LEU A 104 1.09 -1.33 -0.63
N ILE A 105 1.89 -0.86 -1.58
CA ILE A 105 1.40 -0.20 -2.78
C ILE A 105 1.28 -1.21 -3.91
N VAL A 106 0.07 -1.57 -4.29
CA VAL A 106 -0.18 -2.54 -5.37
C VAL A 106 0.02 -1.90 -6.76
N PRO A 107 0.33 -2.70 -7.80
CA PRO A 107 0.64 -2.14 -9.11
C PRO A 107 -0.57 -1.55 -9.84
N ASN A 108 -1.77 -2.08 -9.59
CA ASN A 108 -3.03 -1.71 -10.24
C ASN A 108 -4.25 -2.16 -9.39
N ILE A 109 -5.44 -1.76 -9.83
CA ILE A 109 -6.68 -2.05 -9.13
C ILE A 109 -6.97 -3.55 -9.02
N GLU A 110 -6.65 -4.35 -10.03
CA GLU A 110 -6.93 -5.78 -10.03
C GLU A 110 -6.14 -6.48 -8.92
N ALA A 111 -4.84 -6.17 -8.80
CA ALA A 111 -4.01 -6.72 -7.74
C ALA A 111 -4.54 -6.35 -6.35
N GLY A 112 -4.91 -5.08 -6.12
CA GLY A 112 -5.48 -4.64 -4.85
C GLY A 112 -6.83 -5.27 -4.53
N ASN A 113 -7.72 -5.36 -5.52
CA ASN A 113 -9.06 -5.90 -5.34
C ASN A 113 -9.03 -7.41 -5.05
N ILE A 114 -8.23 -8.16 -5.81
CA ILE A 114 -8.04 -9.60 -5.59
C ILE A 114 -7.41 -9.83 -4.22
N PHE A 115 -6.36 -9.08 -3.86
CA PHE A 115 -5.69 -9.22 -2.58
C PHE A 115 -6.64 -8.94 -1.40
N GLY A 116 -7.36 -7.82 -1.43
CA GLY A 116 -8.33 -7.48 -0.40
C GLY A 116 -9.42 -8.55 -0.23
N LYS A 117 -9.96 -9.08 -1.34
CA LYS A 117 -10.94 -10.17 -1.30
C LYS A 117 -10.35 -11.47 -0.78
N ALA A 118 -9.12 -11.82 -1.17
CA ALA A 118 -8.46 -13.02 -0.67
C ALA A 118 -8.29 -12.98 0.86
N LEU A 119 -7.90 -11.82 1.41
CA LEU A 119 -7.81 -11.63 2.86
C LEU A 119 -9.17 -11.83 3.55
N THR A 120 -10.25 -11.30 2.98
CA THR A 120 -11.59 -11.46 3.54
C THR A 120 -12.08 -12.90 3.44
N TYR A 121 -12.09 -13.49 2.25
CA TYR A 121 -12.77 -14.77 1.99
C TYR A 121 -11.95 -16.01 2.32
N TYR A 122 -10.61 -15.93 2.22
CA TYR A 122 -9.74 -17.08 2.54
C TYR A 122 -9.03 -16.94 3.88
N CYS A 123 -8.69 -15.72 4.30
CA CYS A 123 -8.00 -15.50 5.57
C CYS A 123 -8.95 -15.08 6.71
N ASN A 124 -10.24 -14.85 6.43
CA ASN A 124 -11.23 -14.35 7.39
C ASN A 124 -10.78 -13.07 8.11
N TYR A 125 -10.00 -12.23 7.43
CA TYR A 125 -9.57 -10.95 7.98
C TYR A 125 -10.67 -9.90 7.84
N ARG A 126 -10.75 -9.04 8.85
CA ARG A 126 -11.59 -7.83 8.84
C ARG A 126 -10.89 -6.78 8.00
N VAL A 127 -11.26 -6.69 6.73
CA VAL A 127 -10.72 -5.70 5.81
C VAL A 127 -11.60 -4.45 5.84
N THR A 128 -11.04 -3.35 6.34
CA THR A 128 -11.69 -2.04 6.42
C THR A 128 -11.07 -1.09 5.40
N HIS A 129 -11.78 -0.03 5.03
CA HIS A 129 -11.29 0.89 4.01
C HIS A 129 -11.70 2.34 4.29
N VAL A 130 -10.91 3.27 3.76
CA VAL A 130 -11.16 4.70 3.77
C VAL A 130 -10.61 5.30 2.47
N VAL A 131 -11.36 6.21 1.87
CA VAL A 131 -10.92 6.97 0.69
C VAL A 131 -10.36 8.30 1.17
N MET A 132 -9.11 8.56 0.76
CA MET A 132 -8.33 9.74 1.13
C MET A 132 -8.01 10.60 -0.10
N GLY A 133 -7.62 11.86 0.13
CA GLY A 133 -7.26 12.83 -0.92
C GLY A 133 -8.29 13.92 -1.16
N ALA A 134 -9.53 13.73 -0.70
CA ALA A 134 -10.54 14.79 -0.60
C ALA A 134 -10.32 15.66 0.65
N LYS A 135 -11.15 16.70 0.84
CA LYS A 135 -11.11 17.56 2.04
C LYS A 135 -11.46 16.83 3.34
N VAL A 136 -12.21 15.72 3.24
CA VAL A 136 -12.61 14.86 4.35
C VAL A 136 -12.51 13.41 3.91
N PRO A 137 -12.28 12.45 4.83
CA PRO A 137 -12.32 11.03 4.50
C PRO A 137 -13.69 10.59 3.99
N ILE A 138 -13.72 9.71 2.99
CA ILE A 138 -14.96 9.19 2.38
C ILE A 138 -15.02 7.67 2.59
N ILE A 139 -16.19 7.16 2.99
CA ILE A 139 -16.43 5.73 3.15
C ILE A 139 -17.34 5.24 2.01
N ILE A 140 -16.83 4.32 1.20
CA ILE A 140 -17.60 3.66 0.13
C ILE A 140 -17.75 2.18 0.48
N ALA A 141 -18.77 1.85 1.28
CA ALA A 141 -18.96 0.48 1.75
C ALA A 141 -19.31 -0.48 0.61
N SER A 142 -18.80 -1.71 0.67
CA SER A 142 -19.27 -2.78 -0.19
C SER A 142 -20.65 -3.26 0.27
N ARG A 143 -21.49 -3.67 -0.69
CA ARG A 143 -22.85 -4.19 -0.43
C ARG A 143 -22.84 -5.39 0.51
N VAL A 144 -21.77 -6.19 0.46
CA VAL A 144 -21.62 -7.43 1.23
C VAL A 144 -20.88 -7.24 2.56
N ASP A 145 -20.46 -6.01 2.89
CA ASP A 145 -19.78 -5.75 4.16
C ASP A 145 -20.74 -5.92 5.34
N THR A 146 -20.24 -6.56 6.40
CA THR A 146 -20.94 -6.71 7.68
C THR A 146 -21.12 -5.35 8.36
N ALA A 147 -22.03 -5.28 9.33
CA ALA A 147 -22.20 -4.09 10.16
C ALA A 147 -20.90 -3.73 10.92
N GLU A 148 -20.18 -4.74 11.41
CA GLU A 148 -18.89 -4.54 12.08
C GLU A 148 -17.85 -3.93 11.14
N THR A 149 -17.67 -4.47 9.93
CA THR A 149 -16.71 -3.94 8.95
C THR A 149 -17.03 -2.48 8.62
N LYS A 150 -18.31 -2.14 8.43
CA LYS A 150 -18.74 -0.76 8.18
C LYS A 150 -18.43 0.17 9.35
N MET A 151 -18.70 -0.27 10.58
CA MET A 151 -18.38 0.48 11.80
C MET A 151 -16.87 0.74 11.92
N LEU A 152 -16.04 -0.28 11.67
CA LEU A 152 -14.59 -0.14 11.72
C LEU A 152 -14.06 0.78 10.61
N SER A 153 -14.63 0.73 9.40
CA SER A 153 -14.30 1.70 8.34
C SER A 153 -14.66 3.14 8.74
N ILE A 154 -15.79 3.36 9.43
CA ILE A 154 -16.15 4.67 9.99
C ILE A 154 -15.13 5.12 11.04
N ALA A 155 -14.76 4.22 11.98
CA ALA A 155 -13.75 4.52 12.99
C ALA A 155 -12.40 4.91 12.35
N LEU A 156 -11.96 4.18 11.32
CA LEU A 156 -10.77 4.52 10.56
C LEU A 156 -10.89 5.89 9.88
N GLY A 157 -12.07 6.21 9.32
CA GLY A 157 -12.37 7.52 8.77
C GLY A 157 -12.25 8.65 9.80
N VAL A 158 -12.75 8.46 11.02
CA VAL A 158 -12.64 9.43 12.12
C VAL A 158 -11.19 9.62 12.56
N LEU A 159 -10.41 8.54 12.64
CA LEU A 159 -8.98 8.65 12.96
C LEU A 159 -8.22 9.40 11.86
N SER A 160 -8.59 9.17 10.61
CA SER A 160 -7.92 9.75 9.44
C SER A 160 -8.42 11.15 9.07
N SER A 161 -9.31 11.75 9.86
CA SER A 161 -9.86 13.09 9.61
C SER A 161 -9.12 14.22 10.32
N GLN A 162 -8.00 13.93 10.99
CA GLN A 162 -7.17 14.90 11.69
C GLN A 162 -6.26 15.69 10.75
#